data_AF-A0A2E9NTA4-F1
#
_entry.id   AF-A0A2E9NTA4-F1
#
_cell.length_a   1.000
_cell.length_b   1.000
_cell.length_c   1.000
_cell.angle_alpha   90.00
_cell.angle_beta   90.00
_cell.angle_gamma   90.00
#
_symmetry.space_group_name_H-M   'P 1'
#
loop_
_entity.id
_entity.type
_entity.pdbx_description
1 polymer ?
#
loop_
_entity_poly.entity_id
_entity_poly.type
_entity_poly.pdbx_seq_one_letter_code
_entity_poly.pdbx_strand_id
1 'polypeptide(L)'
;MGTPRLSFEFFPPKTPEAGGSLEQTVNRLKLLSLEFVSVAFGADGSTRRHTYQAIRDILTKTTPRHFPHLTCVGAPQNEIVAIVADYWSMGVRQIIALRGDPQGPRNPITFLITKAFGRISVMGT
;
A
#
# COMPACT_ATOMS: atom_id res chain seq x y z
N MET A 1 -26.29 15.01 -13.54
CA MET A 1 -24.83 14.81 -13.52
C MET A 1 -24.51 13.85 -12.38
N GLY A 2 -23.72 12.80 -12.62
CA GLY A 2 -23.34 11.85 -11.57
C GLY A 2 -22.35 12.49 -10.59
N THR A 3 -22.43 12.12 -9.31
CA THR A 3 -21.43 12.52 -8.31
C THR A 3 -20.08 11.86 -8.64
N PRO A 4 -18.96 12.61 -8.64
CA PRO A 4 -17.64 12.04 -8.93
C PRO A 4 -17.22 11.07 -7.82
N ARG A 5 -16.50 10.01 -8.19
CA ARG A 5 -15.90 9.08 -7.22
C ARG A 5 -14.58 9.67 -6.74
N LEU A 6 -14.37 9.68 -5.43
CA LEU A 6 -13.21 10.31 -4.79
C LEU A 6 -12.34 9.28 -4.07
N SER A 7 -11.03 9.48 -4.15
CA SER A 7 -10.01 8.72 -3.43
C SER A 7 -8.85 9.65 -3.08
N PHE A 8 -8.17 9.37 -1.97
CA PHE A 8 -7.03 10.16 -1.50
C PHE A 8 -5.81 9.27 -1.28
N GLU A 9 -4.64 9.81 -1.62
CA GLU A 9 -3.35 9.16 -1.39
C GLU A 9 -2.60 9.87 -0.25
N PHE A 10 -1.99 9.07 0.62
CA PHE A 10 -1.19 9.56 1.74
C PHE A 10 0.21 8.96 1.72
N PHE A 11 1.16 9.70 2.29
CA PHE A 11 2.48 9.16 2.60
C PHE A 11 2.52 8.56 4.01
N PRO A 12 3.33 7.52 4.24
CA PRO A 12 3.45 6.92 5.56
C PRO A 12 4.01 7.94 6.58
N PRO A 13 3.36 8.11 7.74
CA PRO A 13 3.84 8.99 8.79
C PRO A 13 5.20 8.49 9.31
N LYS A 14 6.11 9.42 9.56
CA LYS A 14 7.44 9.13 10.12
C LYS A 14 7.49 9.23 11.64
N THR A 15 6.45 9.77 12.26
CA THR A 15 6.34 9.95 13.72
C THR A 15 4.94 9.56 14.23
N PRO A 16 4.80 9.20 15.51
CA PRO A 16 3.49 8.90 16.10
C PRO A 16 2.48 10.05 15.99
N GLU A 17 2.94 11.29 16.14
CA GLU A 17 2.10 12.49 16.05
C GLU A 17 1.53 12.63 14.63
N ALA A 18 2.38 12.44 13.61
CA ALA A 18 1.96 12.43 12.22
C ALA A 18 0.98 11.27 11.94
N GLY A 19 1.13 10.13 12.63
CA GLY A 19 0.18 9.02 12.57
C GLY A 19 -1.21 9.40 13.09
N GLY A 20 -1.26 10.10 14.23
CA GLY A 20 -2.51 10.67 14.74
C GLY A 20 -3.15 11.69 13.79
N SER A 21 -2.34 12.55 13.18
CA SER A 21 -2.84 13.51 12.17
C SER A 21 -3.39 12.83 10.91
N LEU A 22 -2.74 11.76 10.43
CA LEU A 22 -3.23 10.96 9.31
C LEU A 22 -4.60 10.36 9.63
N GLU A 23 -4.74 9.73 10.80
CA GLU A 23 -6.00 9.15 11.26
C GLU A 23 -7.14 10.19 11.30
N GLN A 24 -6.89 11.34 11.92
CA GLN A 24 -7.86 12.43 11.98
C GLN A 24 -8.25 12.95 10.58
N THR A 25 -7.27 13.03 9.68
CA THR A 25 -7.49 13.48 8.30
C THR A 25 -8.36 12.50 7.53
N VAL A 26 -8.07 11.20 7.60
CA VAL A 26 -8.88 10.15 6.95
C VAL A 26 -10.31 10.17 7.49
N ASN A 27 -10.50 10.31 8.81
CA ASN A 27 -11.83 10.40 9.41
C ASN A 27 -12.62 11.63 8.96
N ARG A 28 -11.95 12.79 8.80
CA ARG A 28 -12.58 14.00 8.26
C ARG A 28 -13.00 13.83 6.80
N LEU A 29 -12.13 13.23 5.98
CA LEU A 29 -12.38 13.04 4.55
C LEU A 29 -13.43 11.97 4.25
N LYS A 30 -13.67 11.03 5.18
CA LYS A 30 -14.73 10.01 5.05
C LYS A 30 -16.10 10.62 4.74
N LEU A 31 -16.39 11.84 5.23
CA LEU A 31 -17.64 12.55 4.97
C LEU A 31 -17.90 12.82 3.48
N LEU A 32 -16.87 12.75 2.64
CA LEU A 32 -16.96 12.92 1.20
C LEU A 32 -17.36 11.63 0.44
N SER A 33 -17.77 10.58 1.16
CA SER A 33 -18.13 9.27 0.57
C SER A 33 -17.00 8.67 -0.28
N LEU A 34 -15.81 8.57 0.31
CA LEU A 34 -14.61 8.07 -0.37
C LEU A 34 -14.79 6.64 -0.86
N GLU A 35 -14.27 6.36 -2.05
CA GLU A 35 -14.22 5.01 -2.59
C GLU A 35 -13.13 4.15 -1.92
N PHE A 36 -11.96 4.76 -1.69
CA PHE A 36 -10.82 4.20 -0.97
C PHE A 36 -9.82 5.30 -0.57
N VAL A 37 -8.90 4.94 0.31
CA VAL A 37 -7.66 5.68 0.55
C VAL A 37 -6.47 4.79 0.20
N SER A 38 -5.41 5.36 -0.34
CA SER A 38 -4.15 4.66 -0.59
C SER A 38 -3.03 5.20 0.29
N VAL A 39 -2.06 4.35 0.61
CA VAL A 39 -0.85 4.75 1.34
C VAL A 39 0.35 4.35 0.51
N ALA A 40 1.20 5.33 0.22
CA ALA A 40 2.41 5.14 -0.55
C ALA A 40 3.40 4.21 0.14
N PHE A 41 4.24 3.58 -0.68
CA PHE A 41 5.30 2.68 -0.28
C PHE A 41 6.58 3.24 -0.87
N GLY A 42 7.50 3.69 -0.02
CA GLY A 42 8.70 4.34 -0.53
C GLY A 42 9.64 3.32 -1.20
N ALA A 43 10.29 3.79 -2.26
CA ALA A 43 11.14 2.97 -3.13
C ALA A 43 12.44 2.49 -2.48
N ASP A 44 12.79 3.03 -1.31
CA ASP A 44 14.09 2.88 -0.65
C ASP A 44 14.13 1.84 0.48
N GLY A 45 13.04 1.12 0.71
CA GLY A 45 12.99 0.08 1.74
C GLY A 45 12.90 0.60 3.19
N SER A 46 13.44 1.79 3.47
CA SER A 46 13.44 2.44 4.79
C SER A 46 12.01 2.77 5.28
N THR A 47 11.11 2.99 4.33
CA THR A 47 9.70 3.36 4.57
C THR A 47 8.77 2.16 4.68
N ARG A 48 9.23 0.93 4.42
CA ARG A 48 8.41 -0.30 4.46
C ARG A 48 7.73 -0.49 5.81
N ARG A 49 8.50 -0.37 6.89
CA ARG A 49 8.00 -0.50 8.26
C ARG A 49 6.98 0.58 8.60
N HIS A 50 7.21 1.81 8.16
CA HIS A 50 6.27 2.91 8.37
C HIS A 50 4.98 2.73 7.58
N THR A 51 5.04 2.28 6.31
CA THR A 51 3.85 1.95 5.52
C THR A 51 3.06 0.82 6.17
N TYR A 52 3.72 -0.24 6.62
CA TYR A 52 3.08 -1.35 7.33
C TYR A 52 2.35 -0.88 8.59
N GLN A 53 3.05 -0.13 9.46
CA GLN A 53 2.47 0.39 10.71
C GLN A 53 1.30 1.34 10.42
N ALA A 54 1.46 2.23 9.46
CA ALA A 54 0.40 3.15 9.04
C ALA A 54 -0.84 2.39 8.59
N ILE A 55 -0.68 1.40 7.72
CA ILE A 55 -1.78 0.57 7.20
C ILE A 55 -2.49 -0.16 8.34
N ARG A 56 -1.74 -0.83 9.23
CA ARG A 56 -2.30 -1.51 10.40
C ARG A 56 -3.11 -0.55 11.28
N ASP A 57 -2.57 0.63 11.54
CA ASP A 57 -3.18 1.59 12.46
C ASP A 57 -4.42 2.25 11.82
N ILE A 58 -4.39 2.61 10.53
CA ILE A 58 -5.58 3.19 9.86
C ILE A 58 -6.65 2.14 9.55
N LEU A 59 -6.27 0.89 9.28
CA LEU A 59 -7.22 -0.22 9.06
C LEU A 59 -8.08 -0.47 10.29
N THR A 60 -7.48 -0.41 11.48
CA THR A 60 -8.17 -0.69 12.75
C THR A 60 -9.04 0.47 13.22
N LYS A 61 -8.75 1.70 12.77
CA LYS A 61 -9.36 2.92 13.32
C LYS A 61 -10.26 3.68 12.35
N THR A 62 -10.28 3.28 11.08
CA THR A 62 -11.06 3.95 10.05
C THR A 62 -11.82 2.93 9.20
N THR A 63 -12.81 3.40 8.44
CA THR A 63 -13.79 2.57 7.73
C THR A 63 -13.75 2.61 6.20
N PRO A 64 -13.14 3.61 5.51
CA PRO A 64 -12.91 3.51 4.08
C PRO A 64 -12.08 2.26 3.73
N ARG A 65 -12.12 1.81 2.47
CA ARG A 65 -11.19 0.76 2.02
C ARG A 65 -9.76 1.32 1.93
N HIS A 66 -8.76 0.50 2.28
CA HIS A 66 -7.35 0.91 2.28
C HIS A 66 -6.55 0.10 1.27
N PHE A 67 -5.92 0.78 0.32
CA PHE A 67 -5.12 0.17 -0.74
C PHE A 67 -3.65 0.54 -0.54
N PRO A 68 -2.86 -0.26 0.20
CA PRO A 68 -1.43 -0.03 0.29
C PRO A 68 -0.77 -0.15 -1.07
N HIS A 69 0.22 0.69 -1.31
CA HIS A 69 1.13 0.53 -2.43
C HIS A 69 2.13 -0.60 -2.12
N LEU A 70 2.64 -1.23 -3.17
CA LEU A 70 3.72 -2.22 -3.08
C LEU A 70 4.66 -1.99 -4.26
N THR A 71 5.92 -1.64 -3.97
CA THR A 71 6.97 -1.54 -4.98
C THR A 71 7.82 -2.80 -4.99
N CYS A 72 8.25 -3.24 -6.17
CA CYS A 72 8.95 -4.52 -6.32
C CYS A 72 10.45 -4.38 -6.67
N VAL A 73 10.89 -3.23 -7.21
CA VAL A 73 12.30 -2.99 -7.52
C VAL A 73 13.15 -2.99 -6.24
N GLY A 74 14.29 -3.70 -6.31
CA GLY A 74 15.25 -3.76 -5.21
C GLY A 74 14.84 -4.65 -4.03
N ALA A 75 13.70 -5.34 -4.11
CA ALA A 75 13.27 -6.33 -3.13
C ALA A 75 13.39 -7.74 -3.71
N PRO A 76 13.94 -8.72 -2.97
CA PRO A 76 13.91 -10.11 -3.39
C PRO A 76 12.47 -10.65 -3.35
N GLN A 77 12.19 -11.64 -4.19
CA GLN A 77 10.84 -12.21 -4.35
C GLN A 77 10.22 -12.70 -3.04
N ASN A 78 10.99 -13.36 -2.18
CA ASN A 78 10.53 -13.86 -0.89
C ASN A 78 10.06 -12.73 0.03
N GLU A 79 10.68 -11.55 -0.04
CA GLU A 79 10.26 -10.38 0.73
C GLU A 79 8.90 -9.86 0.23
N ILE A 80 8.71 -9.78 -1.08
CA ILE A 80 7.42 -9.39 -1.67
C ILE A 80 6.31 -10.34 -1.24
N VAL A 81 6.57 -11.66 -1.28
CA VAL A 81 5.62 -12.68 -0.81
C VAL A 81 5.28 -12.48 0.67
N ALA A 82 6.27 -12.22 1.52
CA ALA A 82 6.05 -11.96 2.95
C ALA A 82 5.17 -10.73 3.20
N ILE A 83 5.46 -9.60 2.53
CA ILE A 83 4.67 -8.37 2.67
C ILE A 83 3.21 -8.59 2.27
N VAL A 84 2.96 -9.30 1.17
CA VAL A 84 1.58 -9.57 0.73
C VAL A 84 0.89 -10.54 1.69
N ALA A 85 1.59 -11.53 2.24
CA ALA A 85 1.05 -12.42 3.27
C ALA A 85 0.66 -11.63 4.54
N ASP A 86 1.49 -10.67 4.97
CA ASP A 86 1.17 -9.84 6.11
C ASP A 86 -0.06 -8.97 5.84
N TYR A 87 -0.12 -8.29 4.69
CA TYR A 87 -1.31 -7.54 4.28
C TYR A 87 -2.56 -8.42 4.28
N TRP A 88 -2.45 -9.65 3.80
CA TRP A 88 -3.56 -10.59 3.84
C TRP A 88 -4.00 -10.90 5.28
N SER A 89 -3.05 -11.14 6.19
CA SER A 89 -3.34 -11.40 7.60
C SER A 89 -4.04 -10.22 8.30
N MET A 90 -3.75 -8.99 7.86
CA MET A 90 -4.41 -7.77 8.36
C MET A 90 -5.83 -7.54 7.82
N GLY A 91 -6.28 -8.33 6.86
CA GLY A 91 -7.56 -8.12 6.19
C GLY A 91 -7.48 -7.24 4.93
N VAL A 92 -6.29 -6.82 4.49
CA VAL A 92 -6.13 -6.15 3.19
C VAL A 92 -6.43 -7.15 2.08
N ARG A 93 -7.24 -6.71 1.10
CA ARG A 93 -7.64 -7.54 -0.06
C ARG A 93 -7.34 -6.89 -1.40
N GLN A 94 -6.87 -5.65 -1.40
CA GLN A 94 -6.51 -4.89 -2.60
C GLN A 94 -5.21 -4.13 -2.34
N ILE A 95 -4.29 -4.18 -3.30
CA ILE A 95 -3.01 -3.50 -3.26
C ILE A 95 -2.80 -2.75 -4.58
N ILE A 96 -2.03 -1.66 -4.56
CA ILE A 96 -1.57 -0.96 -5.76
C ILE A 96 -0.15 -1.42 -6.06
N ALA A 97 -0.01 -2.27 -7.06
CA ALA A 97 1.26 -2.83 -7.48
C ALA A 97 2.00 -1.84 -8.39
N LEU A 98 3.18 -1.42 -7.97
CA LEU A 98 4.04 -0.50 -8.70
C LEU A 98 5.40 -1.15 -8.94
N ARG A 99 6.05 -0.76 -10.04
CA ARG A 99 7.44 -1.19 -10.28
C ARG A 99 8.35 -0.65 -9.18
N GLY A 100 8.23 0.63 -8.85
CA GLY A 100 9.21 1.37 -8.05
C GLY A 100 10.25 2.07 -8.93
N ASP A 101 11.04 2.93 -8.29
CA ASP A 101 12.11 3.66 -8.95
C ASP A 101 13.39 2.82 -9.03
N PRO A 102 14.08 2.81 -10.20
CA PRO A 102 15.28 2.01 -10.40
C PRO A 102 16.41 2.49 -9.49
N GLN A 103 16.94 1.58 -8.68
CA GLN A 103 18.16 1.79 -7.91
C GLN A 103 19.35 1.22 -8.69
N GLY A 104 19.90 2.00 -9.64
CA GLY A 104 21.00 1.57 -10.52
C GLY A 104 20.57 1.26 -11.97
N PRO A 105 21.42 0.57 -12.76
CA PRO A 105 21.16 0.27 -14.17
C PRO A 105 19.84 -0.49 -14.36
N ARG A 106 19.08 -0.17 -15.42
CA ARG A 106 17.78 -0.79 -15.72
C ARG A 106 17.97 -2.27 -16.06
N ASN A 107 17.84 -3.16 -15.08
CA ASN A 107 17.48 -4.54 -15.36
C ASN A 107 15.96 -4.61 -15.54
N PRO A 108 15.47 -5.23 -16.64
CA PRO A 108 14.05 -5.47 -16.78
C PRO A 108 13.61 -6.43 -15.67
N ILE A 109 12.63 -6.02 -14.88
CA ILE A 109 11.96 -6.91 -13.93
C ILE A 109 10.51 -7.03 -14.36
N THR A 110 10.11 -8.24 -14.75
CA THR A 110 8.73 -8.57 -15.08
C THR A 110 8.07 -9.14 -13.84
N PHE A 111 7.12 -8.41 -13.24
CA PHE A 111 6.28 -8.93 -12.17
C PHE A 111 4.86 -9.09 -12.70
N LEU A 112 4.37 -10.33 -12.73
CA LEU A 112 2.98 -10.62 -13.02
C LEU A 112 2.23 -10.79 -11.69
N ILE A 113 1.70 -9.69 -11.13
CA ILE A 113 0.71 -9.83 -10.04
C ILE A 113 -0.62 -10.20 -10.70
N THR A 114 -0.79 -11.49 -11.00
CA THR A 114 -2.04 -11.99 -11.55
C THR A 114 -3.09 -12.04 -10.44
N LYS A 115 -4.27 -11.51 -10.76
CA LYS A 115 -5.47 -11.57 -9.91
C LYS A 115 -5.70 -13.01 -9.49
N ALA A 116 -5.51 -13.31 -8.21
CA ALA A 116 -6.60 -13.67 -7.30
C ALA A 116 -6.05 -14.26 -5.99
N PHE A 117 -6.68 -13.92 -4.87
CA PHE A 117 -7.21 -14.91 -3.94
C PHE A 117 -6.47 -16.27 -3.93
N GLY A 118 -5.59 -16.50 -2.96
CA GLY A 118 -5.09 -17.85 -2.62
C GLY A 118 -3.80 -18.33 -3.27
N ARG A 119 -3.18 -17.59 -4.20
CA ARG A 119 -1.80 -17.87 -4.64
C ARG A 119 -1.14 -16.66 -5.29
N ILE A 120 -0.12 -16.11 -4.62
CA ILE A 120 0.77 -15.10 -5.20
C ILE A 120 1.79 -15.86 -6.06
N SER A 121 1.66 -15.78 -7.38
CA SER A 121 2.67 -16.30 -8.30
C SER A 121 3.54 -15.15 -8.77
N VAL A 122 4.74 -15.03 -8.20
CA VAL A 122 5.79 -14.16 -8.74
C VAL A 122 6.63 -15.03 -9.67
N MET A 123 6.54 -14.82 -10.97
CA MET A 123 7.43 -15.43 -11.97
C MET A 123 8.66 -14.53 -12.12
N GLY A 124 9.81 -15.01 -11.65
CA GLY A 124 11.12 -14.46 -12.00
C GLY A 124 11.68 -15.18 -13.23
N THR A 125 12.43 -14.46 -14.07
CA THR A 125 13.35 -15.06 -15.04
C THR A 125 14.63 -15.49 -14.35
#